data_AF-A0A8T1S7X3-F1
#
_entry.id   AF-A0A8T1S7X3-F1
#
_cell.length_a   1.000
_cell.length_b   1.000
_cell.length_c   1.000
_cell.angle_alpha   90.00
_cell.angle_beta   90.00
_cell.angle_gamma   90.00
#
_symmetry.space_group_name_H-M   'P 1'
#
loop_
_entity.id
_entity.type
_entity.pdbx_description
1 polymer ?
#
loop_
_entity_poly.entity_id
_entity_poly.type
_entity_poly.pdbx_seq_one_letter_code
_entity_poly.pdbx_strand_id
1 'polypeptide(L)'
;SLLSTDYKVIAKAISLRLGSVLADVVHPDQTYTVLGRTIFDNLYLVRDLLELGCRDGLSFAFLSLDQEKAFDRVDHGYLLSTLRAFGFGPQFVGFLQVLYVSADCLVRLNWT
;
A
#
# COMPACT_ATOMS: atom_id res chain seq x y z
N SER A 1 -12.01 11.72 -5.14
CA SER A 1 -13.27 12.06 -4.47
C SER A 1 -13.07 13.05 -3.35
N LEU A 2 -14.01 13.97 -3.16
CA LEU A 2 -14.11 14.77 -1.95
C LEU A 2 -14.84 13.92 -0.89
N LEU A 3 -14.09 13.37 0.06
CA LEU A 3 -14.62 12.55 1.15
C LEU A 3 -14.74 13.38 2.43
N SER A 4 -15.69 13.02 3.29
CA SER A 4 -15.93 13.70 4.56
C SER A 4 -14.67 13.70 5.45
N THR A 5 -14.58 14.68 6.35
CA THR A 5 -13.48 14.73 7.33
C THR A 5 -13.47 13.48 8.20
N ASP A 6 -14.64 12.97 8.60
CA ASP A 6 -14.77 11.77 9.42
C ASP A 6 -14.16 10.54 8.74
N TYR A 7 -14.43 10.37 7.44
CA TYR A 7 -13.81 9.33 6.64
C TYR A 7 -12.29 9.43 6.67
N LYS A 8 -11.75 10.64 6.47
CA LYS A 8 -10.29 10.88 6.43
C LYS A 8 -9.64 10.59 7.78
N VAL A 9 -10.30 10.93 8.88
CA VAL A 9 -9.81 10.64 10.25
C VAL A 9 -9.75 9.13 10.48
N ILE A 10 -10.80 8.39 10.15
CA ILE A 10 -10.84 6.93 10.31
C ILE A 10 -9.79 6.27 9.41
N ALA A 11 -9.73 6.65 8.13
CA ALA A 11 -8.74 6.13 7.18
C ALA A 11 -7.30 6.40 7.66
N LYS A 12 -7.03 7.59 8.22
CA LYS A 12 -5.71 7.92 8.76
C LYS A 12 -5.38 7.08 9.99
N ALA A 13 -6.32 6.87 10.91
CA ALA A 13 -6.12 6.05 12.09
C ALA A 13 -5.78 4.60 11.72
N ILE A 14 -6.50 4.02 10.75
CA ILE A 14 -6.23 2.67 10.23
C ILE A 14 -4.87 2.62 9.54
N SER A 15 -4.55 3.60 8.69
CA SER A 15 -3.26 3.68 7.99
C SER A 15 -2.08 3.75 8.96
N LEU A 16 -2.18 4.53 10.04
CA LEU A 16 -1.12 4.61 11.05
C LEU A 16 -0.91 3.28 11.78
N ARG A 17 -2.00 2.59 12.15
CA ARG A 17 -1.92 1.28 12.80
C ARG A 17 -1.39 0.19 11.88
N LEU A 18 -1.73 0.22 10.59
CA LEU A 18 -1.17 -0.71 9.61
C LEU A 18 0.32 -0.41 9.38
N GLY A 19 0.67 0.87 9.25
CA GLY A 19 2.04 1.31 9.02
C GLY A 19 3.02 0.89 10.11
N SER A 20 2.57 0.77 11.37
CA SER A 20 3.42 0.35 12.48
C SER A 20 3.81 -1.14 12.45
N VAL A 21 3.10 -1.97 11.69
CA VAL A 21 3.39 -3.43 11.57
C VAL A 21 3.78 -3.82 10.15
N LEU A 22 3.71 -2.90 9.19
CA LEU A 22 3.86 -3.22 7.77
C LEU A 22 5.23 -3.84 7.47
N ALA A 23 6.29 -3.35 8.11
CA ALA A 23 7.66 -3.84 7.93
C ALA A 23 7.84 -5.32 8.30
N ASP A 24 7.04 -5.84 9.23
CA ASP A 24 7.07 -7.23 9.68
C ASP A 24 6.26 -8.16 8.77
N VAL A 25 5.32 -7.59 8.00
CA VAL A 25 4.38 -8.31 7.15
C VAL A 25 4.88 -8.43 5.71
N VAL A 26 5.53 -7.38 5.19
CA VAL A 26 6.00 -7.34 3.80
C VAL A 26 7.48 -7.64 3.68
N HIS A 27 7.87 -8.23 2.54
CA HIS A 27 9.27 -8.55 2.24
C HIS A 27 10.18 -7.32 2.38
N PRO A 28 11.44 -7.45 2.83
CA PRO A 28 12.39 -6.34 2.95
C PRO A 28 12.52 -5.48 1.68
N ASP A 29 12.45 -6.11 0.50
CA ASP A 29 12.56 -5.43 -0.80
C ASP A 29 11.34 -4.56 -1.15
N GLN A 30 10.21 -4.71 -0.44
CA GLN A 30 9.07 -3.81 -0.59
C GLN A 30 9.38 -2.49 0.13
N THR A 31 9.87 -1.50 -0.61
CA THR A 31 10.28 -0.21 -0.03
C THR A 31 9.16 0.83 0.01
N TYR A 32 8.20 0.74 -0.90
CA TYR A 32 7.10 1.71 -0.99
C TYR A 32 6.17 1.63 0.24
N THR A 33 5.88 2.79 0.84
CA THR A 33 4.96 3.00 1.99
C THR A 33 5.34 2.32 3.31
N VAL A 34 6.53 1.73 3.40
CA VAL A 34 7.03 1.14 4.65
C VAL A 34 7.86 2.16 5.42
N LEU A 35 7.53 2.36 6.69
CA LEU A 35 8.25 3.30 7.56
C LEU A 35 9.74 2.89 7.65
N GLY A 36 10.64 3.86 7.44
CA GLY A 36 12.08 3.64 7.49
C GLY A 36 12.71 3.11 6.20
N ARG A 37 11.91 2.79 5.17
CA ARG A 37 12.40 2.46 3.83
C ARG A 37 12.20 3.64 2.88
N THR A 38 13.10 3.80 1.93
CA THR A 38 13.16 4.94 1.01
C THR A 38 13.33 4.49 -0.43
N ILE A 39 13.09 5.40 -1.38
CA ILE A 39 13.35 5.14 -2.80
C ILE A 39 14.84 4.86 -3.08
N PHE A 40 15.75 5.36 -2.23
CA PHE A 40 17.18 5.13 -2.39
C PHE A 40 17.57 3.68 -2.14
N ASP A 41 16.82 2.94 -1.32
CA ASP A 41 17.08 1.51 -1.09
C ASP A 41 16.97 0.72 -2.40
N ASN A 42 15.96 1.02 -3.23
CA ASN A 42 15.81 0.42 -4.56
C ASN A 42 16.94 0.83 -5.50
N LEU A 43 17.36 2.11 -5.44
CA LEU A 43 18.43 2.63 -6.29
C LEU A 43 19.76 1.94 -5.97
N TYR A 44 20.08 1.77 -4.68
CA TYR A 44 21.27 1.06 -4.25
C TYR A 44 21.22 -0.41 -4.63
N LEU A 45 20.08 -1.09 -4.44
CA LEU A 45 19.91 -2.48 -4.88
C LEU A 45 20.20 -2.65 -6.37
N VAL A 46 19.61 -1.81 -7.23
CA VAL A 46 19.83 -1.87 -8.69
C VAL A 46 21.29 -1.59 -9.04
N ARG A 47 21.90 -0.56 -8.42
CA ARG A 47 23.31 -0.23 -8.64
C ARG A 47 24.22 -1.40 -8.28
N ASP A 48 24.00 -2.00 -7.11
CA ASP A 48 24.86 -3.07 -6.60
C ASP A 48 24.71 -4.35 -7.44
N LEU A 49 23.50 -4.64 -7.95
CA LEU A 49 23.27 -5.73 -8.91
C LEU A 49 23.99 -5.50 -10.25
N LEU A 50 23.98 -4.27 -10.77
CA LEU A 50 24.71 -3.89 -11.98
C LEU A 50 26.22 -4.06 -11.79
N GLU A 51 26.75 -3.58 -10.68
CA GLU A 51 28.18 -3.68 -10.36
C GLU A 51 28.61 -5.14 -10.21
N LEU A 52 27.82 -5.95 -9.49
CA LEU A 52 28.07 -7.37 -9.33
C LEU A 52 28.09 -8.10 -10.68
N GLY A 53 27.12 -7.81 -11.55
CA GLY A 53 27.05 -8.43 -12.87
C GLY A 53 28.22 -8.05 -13.78
N CYS A 54 28.66 -6.79 -13.75
CA CYS A 54 29.87 -6.34 -14.44
C CYS A 54 31.14 -7.01 -13.91
N ARG A 55 31.27 -7.14 -12.59
CA ARG A 55 32.45 -7.71 -11.92
C ARG A 55 32.58 -9.21 -12.17
N ASP A 56 31.47 -9.94 -12.04
CA ASP A 56 31.46 -11.41 -12.06
C ASP A 56 31.08 -11.98 -13.44
N GLY A 57 30.85 -11.11 -14.44
CA GLY A 57 30.49 -11.51 -15.80
C GLY A 57 29.12 -12.20 -15.90
N LEU A 58 28.20 -11.86 -15.00
CA LEU A 58 26.87 -12.47 -14.95
C LEU A 58 25.95 -11.85 -16.00
N SER A 59 25.24 -12.70 -16.75
CA SER A 59 24.15 -12.26 -17.61
C SER A 59 22.88 -12.07 -16.79
N PHE A 60 22.30 -10.87 -16.83
CA PHE A 60 21.03 -10.57 -16.16
C PHE A 60 20.15 -9.68 -17.07
N ALA A 61 18.87 -9.60 -16.71
CA ALA A 61 17.89 -8.74 -17.38
C ALA A 61 17.08 -7.99 -16.32
N PHE A 62 16.68 -6.76 -16.63
CA PHE A 62 15.73 -6.00 -15.82
C PHE A 62 14.33 -6.18 -16.35
N LEU A 63 13.42 -6.59 -15.47
CA LEU A 63 11.99 -6.62 -15.72
C LEU A 63 11.33 -5.49 -14.93
N SER A 64 10.85 -4.48 -15.65
CA SER A 64 10.06 -3.39 -15.05
C SER A 64 8.58 -3.71 -15.24
N LEU A 65 7.84 -3.84 -14.14
CA LEU A 65 6.40 -4.09 -14.12
C LEU A 65 5.67 -2.89 -13.54
N ASP A 66 4.68 -2.39 -14.26
CA ASP A 66 3.80 -1.31 -13.80
C ASP A 66 2.34 -1.77 -13.84
N GLN A 67 1.58 -1.42 -12.79
CA GLN A 67 0.17 -1.79 -12.68
C GLN A 67 -0.71 -0.60 -13.08
N GLU A 68 -1.35 -0.71 -14.24
CA GLU A 68 -2.28 0.31 -14.71
C GLU A 68 -3.46 0.47 -13.72
N LYS A 69 -3.63 1.68 -13.19
CA LYS A 69 -4.72 2.04 -12.26
C LYS A 69 -4.76 1.11 -11.04
N ALA A 70 -3.61 0.84 -10.45
CA ALA A 70 -3.45 -0.10 -9.33
C ALA A 70 -4.48 0.10 -8.20
N PHE A 71 -4.82 1.33 -7.84
CA PHE A 71 -5.81 1.62 -6.79
C PHE A 71 -7.26 1.41 -7.22
N ASP A 72 -7.60 1.68 -8.48
CA ASP A 72 -8.97 1.56 -8.98
C ASP A 72 -9.33 0.09 -9.29
N ARG A 73 -8.33 -0.76 -9.53
CA ARG A 73 -8.50 -2.16 -9.93
C ARG A 73 -8.35 -3.16 -8.80
N VAL A 74 -8.18 -2.71 -7.55
CA VAL A 74 -8.07 -3.61 -6.39
C VAL A 74 -9.42 -4.28 -6.15
N ASP A 75 -9.44 -5.62 -6.17
CA ASP A 75 -10.59 -6.37 -5.67
C ASP A 75 -10.63 -6.29 -4.13
N HIS A 76 -11.65 -5.63 -3.59
CA HIS A 76 -11.79 -5.45 -2.15
C HIS A 76 -12.06 -6.77 -1.41
N GLY A 77 -12.68 -7.76 -2.06
CA GLY A 77 -12.89 -9.09 -1.47
C GLY A 77 -11.57 -9.81 -1.21
N TYR A 78 -10.68 -9.77 -2.19
CA TYR A 78 -9.32 -10.30 -2.13
C TYR A 78 -8.48 -9.55 -1.09
N LEU A 79 -8.56 -8.21 -1.04
CA LEU A 79 -7.87 -7.40 -0.04
C LEU A 79 -8.26 -7.80 1.39
N LEU A 80 -9.56 -7.90 1.68
CA LEU A 80 -10.05 -8.27 3.00
C LEU A 80 -9.67 -9.72 3.36
N SER A 81 -9.69 -10.63 2.39
CA SER A 81 -9.27 -12.02 2.58
C SER A 81 -7.77 -12.14 2.86
N THR A 82 -6.96 -11.34 2.16
CA THR A 82 -5.51 -11.25 2.36
C THR A 82 -5.19 -10.78 3.78
N LEU A 83 -5.85 -9.72 4.26
CA LEU A 83 -5.66 -9.24 5.65
C LEU A 83 -6.02 -10.31 6.68
N ARG A 84 -7.12 -11.06 6.47
CA ARG A 84 -7.44 -12.18 7.37
C ARG A 84 -6.37 -13.27 7.35
N ALA A 85 -5.81 -13.59 6.18
CA ALA A 85 -4.73 -14.58 6.04
C ALA A 85 -3.43 -14.15 6.75
N PHE A 86 -3.12 -12.85 6.75
CA PHE A 86 -2.02 -12.29 7.54
C PHE A 86 -2.31 -12.16 9.05
N GLY A 87 -3.48 -12.65 9.51
CA GLY A 87 -3.82 -12.68 10.94
C GLY A 87 -4.42 -11.38 11.47
N PHE A 88 -4.81 -10.43 10.61
CA PHE A 88 -5.51 -9.23 11.08
C PHE A 88 -6.89 -9.59 11.64
N GLY A 89 -7.12 -9.21 12.90
CA GLY A 89 -8.34 -9.56 13.63
C GLY A 89 -9.62 -8.99 13.02
N PRO A 90 -10.78 -9.59 13.32
CA PRO A 90 -12.06 -9.26 12.70
C PRO A 90 -12.48 -7.79 12.91
N GLN A 91 -12.12 -7.19 14.04
CA GLN A 91 -12.39 -5.78 14.31
C GLN A 91 -11.64 -4.85 13.34
N PHE A 92 -10.34 -5.10 13.12
CA PHE A 92 -9.54 -4.30 12.20
C PHE A 92 -10.04 -4.42 10.76
N VAL A 93 -10.30 -5.65 10.31
CA VAL A 93 -10.86 -5.92 8.99
C VAL A 93 -12.24 -5.29 8.84
N GLY A 94 -13.07 -5.30 9.88
CA GLY A 94 -14.39 -4.66 9.91
C GLY A 94 -14.30 -3.14 9.72
N PHE A 95 -13.38 -2.45 10.39
CA PHE A 95 -13.16 -1.02 10.17
C PHE A 95 -12.75 -0.70 8.73
N LEU A 96 -11.89 -1.53 8.13
CA LEU A 96 -11.51 -1.36 6.73
C LEU A 96 -12.69 -1.59 5.78
N GLN A 97 -13.51 -2.60 6.07
CA GLN A 97 -14.70 -2.92 5.27
C GLN A 97 -15.69 -1.75 5.24
N VAL A 98 -15.89 -1.05 6.36
CA VAL A 98 -16.75 0.15 6.43
C VAL A 98 -16.26 1.27 5.49
N LEU A 99 -14.95 1.40 5.27
CA LEU A 99 -14.42 2.41 4.33
C LEU A 99 -14.72 2.09 2.86
N TYR A 100 -14.98 0.82 2.53
CA TYR A 100 -15.23 0.35 1.16
C TYR A 100 -16.70 0.02 0.88
N VAL A 101 -17.53 -0.14 1.91
CA VAL A 101 -18.98 -0.29 1.76
C VAL A 101 -19.59 1.11 1.58
N SER A 102 -19.98 1.42 0.34
CA SER A 102 -20.77 2.60 -0.11
C SER A 102 -20.62 3.86 0.76
N ALA A 103 -19.48 4.55 0.61
CA ALA A 103 -19.28 5.87 1.19
C ALA A 103 -19.93 6.94 0.29
N ASP A 104 -21.20 7.27 0.54
CA ASP A 104 -21.88 8.37 -0.13
C ASP A 104 -21.50 9.70 0.53
N CYS A 105 -20.98 10.65 -0.25
CA CYS A 105 -20.65 11.98 0.22
C CYS A 105 -21.52 13.01 -0.52
N LEU A 106 -22.39 13.71 0.22
CA LEU A 106 -23.22 14.77 -0.34
C LEU A 106 -22.53 16.12 -0.16
N VAL A 107 -22.30 16.83 -1.26
CA VAL A 107 -21.80 18.20 -1.22
C VAL A 107 -22.98 19.12 -0.95
N ARG A 108 -23.02 19.71 0.25
CA ARG A 108 -24.02 20.74 0.58
C ARG A 108 -23.50 22.10 0.15
N LEU A 109 -24.02 22.62 -0.96
CA LEU A 109 -23.81 24.01 -1.35
C LEU A 109 -24.81 24.88 -0.59
N ASN A 110 -24.35 25.64 0.40
CA ASN A 110 -25.18 26.64 1.04
C ASN A 110 -25.19 27.88 0.12
N TRP A 111 -26.20 28.01 -0.74
CA TRP A 111 -26.51 29.26 -1.42
C TRP A 111 -27.48 30.06 -0.55
N THR A 112 -27.13 31.29 -0.19
CA THR A 112 -28.11 32.30 0.27
C THR A 112 -29.13 32.57 -0.81
#